data_AF-A0A920TWQ2-F1
#
_entry.id   AF-A0A920TWQ2-F1
#
_cell.length_a   1.000
_cell.length_b   1.000
_cell.length_c   1.000
_cell.angle_alpha   90.00
_cell.angle_beta   90.00
_cell.angle_gamma   90.00
#
_symmetry.space_group_name_H-M   'P 1'
#
loop_
_entity.id
_entity.type
_entity.pdbx_description
1 polymer ?
#
loop_
_entity_poly.entity_id
_entity_poly.type
_entity_poly.pdbx_seq_one_letter_code
_entity_poly.pdbx_strand_id
1 'polypeptide(L)' 'MCGGCYCKSIWVKTRKITGPAKVFDSEEECLDAILEDRIKAGDVVIIRFKGPKGGPGMREMLAPRLLL' A
#
# COMPACT_ATOMS: atom_id res chain seq x y z
N MET A 1 -9.42 12.58 -18.43
CA MET A 1 -9.86 11.62 -17.39
C MET A 1 -9.15 11.97 -16.09
N CYS A 2 -9.86 12.47 -15.07
CA CYS A 2 -9.25 12.78 -13.78
C CYS A 2 -8.99 11.48 -13.01
N GLY A 3 -7.73 11.03 -12.97
CA GLY A 3 -7.30 9.88 -12.16
C GLY A 3 -7.16 10.27 -10.69
N GLY A 4 -8.25 10.21 -9.94
CA GLY A 4 -8.26 10.45 -8.49
C GLY A 4 -8.01 9.17 -7.68
N CYS A 5 -7.86 9.32 -6.36
CA CYS A 5 -7.80 8.23 -5.39
C CYS A 5 -8.76 8.51 -4.22
N TYR A 6 -9.11 7.47 -3.47
CA TYR A 6 -9.93 7.57 -2.26
C TYR A 6 -9.11 7.19 -1.03
N CYS A 7 -9.23 7.96 0.06
CA CYS A 7 -8.55 7.70 1.32
C CYS A 7 -9.48 8.01 2.51
N LYS A 8 -9.58 7.06 3.45
CA LYS A 8 -10.27 7.29 4.72
C LYS A 8 -9.31 7.94 5.72
N SER A 9 -9.63 9.16 6.15
CA SER A 9 -8.77 9.93 7.08
C SER A 9 -9.21 9.88 8.54
N ILE A 10 -10.18 9.01 8.88
CA ILE A 10 -10.63 8.89 10.27
C ILE A 10 -9.53 8.22 11.09
N TRP A 11 -9.18 8.81 12.23
CA TRP A 11 -8.05 8.41 13.11
C TRP A 11 -6.64 8.69 12.58
N VAL A 12 -6.48 9.44 11.48
CA VAL A 12 -5.17 9.84 10.97
C VAL A 12 -4.71 11.14 11.66
N LYS A 13 -3.64 11.06 12.47
CA LYS A 13 -3.10 12.22 13.22
C LYS A 13 -2.36 13.24 12.34
N THR A 14 -1.64 12.77 11.32
CA THR A 14 -0.88 13.62 10.38
C THR A 14 -1.39 13.44 8.96
N ARG A 15 -1.62 14.55 8.24
CA ARG A 15 -2.06 14.52 6.84
C ARG A 15 -0.90 14.49 5.84
N LYS A 16 0.33 14.53 6.33
CA LYS A 16 1.55 14.53 5.51
C LYS A 16 2.49 13.44 5.99
N ILE A 17 2.99 12.66 5.04
CA ILE A 17 4.05 11.68 5.22
C ILE A 17 5.02 11.82 4.04
N THR A 18 6.32 11.69 4.29
CA THR A 18 7.36 11.74 3.27
C THR A 18 8.46 10.78 3.69
N GLY A 19 8.90 9.94 2.75
CA GLY A 19 9.90 8.92 2.99
C GLY A 19 10.20 8.14 1.71
N PRO A 20 11.12 7.18 1.77
CA PRO A 20 11.50 6.41 0.60
C PRO A 20 10.35 5.49 0.15
N ALA A 21 10.16 5.40 -1.16
CA ALA A 21 9.13 4.56 -1.74
C ALA A 21 9.56 3.07 -1.74
N LYS A 22 8.71 2.20 -1.20
CA LYS A 22 8.84 0.74 -1.30
C LYS A 22 7.74 0.24 -2.23
N VAL A 23 8.11 -0.12 -3.46
CA VAL A 23 7.18 -0.46 -4.54
C VAL A 23 7.13 -1.96 -4.74
N PHE A 24 5.92 -2.52 -4.79
CA PHE A 24 5.65 -3.95 -4.97
C PHE A 24 4.63 -4.16 -6.08
N ASP A 25 4.77 -5.26 -6.82
CA ASP A 25 3.88 -5.58 -7.95
C ASP A 25 2.72 -6.48 -7.54
N SER A 26 2.89 -7.16 -6.41
CA SER A 26 1.95 -8.13 -5.86
C SER A 26 1.74 -7.89 -4.36
N GLU A 27 0.67 -8.47 -3.81
CA GLU A 27 0.39 -8.38 -2.37
C GLU A 27 1.35 -9.29 -1.61
N GLU A 28 1.66 -10.42 -2.23
CA GLU A 28 2.56 -11.47 -1.79
C GLU A 28 3.98 -10.92 -1.58
N GLU A 29 4.54 -10.19 -2.55
CA GLU A 29 5.85 -9.54 -2.42
C GLU A 29 5.89 -8.51 -1.27
N CYS A 30 4.79 -7.76 -1.09
CA CYS A 30 4.69 -6.79 -0.01
C CYS A 30 4.64 -7.50 1.34
N LEU A 31 3.92 -8.61 1.46
CA LEU A 31 3.84 -9.41 2.67
C LEU A 31 5.19 -10.00 3.03
N ASP A 32 5.90 -10.59 2.06
CA ASP A 32 7.25 -11.13 2.28
C ASP A 32 8.21 -10.03 2.78
N ALA A 33 8.13 -8.82 2.22
CA ALA A 33 8.95 -7.70 2.68
C ALA A 33 8.60 -7.23 4.10
N ILE A 34 7.34 -7.32 4.53
CA ILE A 34 6.93 -7.05 5.91
C ILE A 34 7.48 -8.14 6.84
N LEU A 35 7.31 -9.41 6.48
CA LEU A 35 7.73 -10.57 7.29
C LEU A 35 9.25 -10.65 7.44
N GLU A 36 10.00 -10.21 6.43
CA GLU A 36 11.46 -10.11 6.45
C GLU A 36 11.98 -8.80 7.07
N ASP A 37 11.09 -7.98 7.66
CA ASP A 37 11.44 -6.71 8.31
C ASP A 37 12.22 -5.75 7.38
N ARG A 38 11.87 -5.74 6.09
CA ARG A 38 12.45 -4.86 5.05
C ARG A 38 11.73 -3.52 4.91
N ILE A 39 10.62 -3.32 5.62
CA ILE A 39 9.83 -2.08 5.66
C ILE A 39 10.04 -1.43 7.02
N LYS A 40 10.45 -0.15 7.03
CA LYS A 40 10.79 0.60 8.24
C LYS A 40 9.84 1.76 8.47
N ALA A 41 9.81 2.25 9.71
CA ALA A 41 9.02 3.42 10.07
C ALA A 41 9.41 4.63 9.20
N GLY A 42 8.42 5.23 8.54
CA GLY A 42 8.60 6.35 7.61
C GLY A 42 8.64 5.95 6.14
N ASP A 43 8.75 4.66 5.81
CA ASP A 43 8.65 4.19 4.42
C ASP A 43 7.23 4.43 3.86
N VAL A 44 7.16 4.71 2.55
CA VAL A 44 5.90 4.84 1.80
C VAL A 44 5.71 3.60 0.94
N VAL A 45 4.82 2.72 1.36
CA VAL A 45 4.53 1.45 0.68
C VAL A 45 3.55 1.68 -0.47
N ILE A 46 3.89 1.16 -1.66
CA ILE A 46 3.10 1.28 -2.88
C ILE A 46 2.93 -0.12 -3.48
N ILE A 47 1.69 -0.62 -3.52
CA ILE A 47 1.35 -1.87 -4.23
C ILE A 47 0.69 -1.49 -5.55
N ARG A 48 1.34 -1.77 -6.67
CA ARG A 48 0.83 -1.43 -8.01
C ARG A 48 0.16 -2.63 -8.68
N PHE A 49 -0.42 -2.39 -9.85
CA PHE A 49 -1.14 -3.39 -10.66
C PHE A 49 -2.36 -4.06 -9.99
N LYS A 50 -2.80 -3.67 -8.80
CA LYS A 50 -4.03 -4.21 -8.17
C LYS A 50 -5.33 -3.49 -8.58
N GLY A 51 -5.28 -2.63 -9.60
CA GLY A 51 -6.47 -1.95 -10.14
C GLY A 51 -7.37 -2.86 -11.00
N PRO A 52 -8.51 -2.36 -11.50
CA PRO A 52 -9.51 -3.16 -12.24
C PRO A 52 -8.95 -3.99 -13.40
N LYS A 53 -7.95 -3.44 -14.11
CA LYS A 53 -7.30 -4.09 -15.26
C LYS A 53 -6.06 -4.90 -14.89
N GLY A 54 -5.30 -4.48 -13.87
CA GLY A 54 -4.05 -5.14 -13.51
C GLY A 54 -4.24 -6.37 -12.61
N GLY A 55 -5.27 -6.38 -11.75
CA GLY A 55 -5.52 -7.43 -10.76
C GLY A 55 -6.71 -8.36 -11.08
N PRO A 56 -7.40 -8.16 -12.20
CA PRO A 56 -8.84 -8.34 -12.39
C PRO A 56 -9.74 -8.29 -11.13
N GLY A 57 -10.72 -7.36 -11.13
CA GLY A 57 -11.78 -7.33 -10.11
C GLY A 57 -11.49 -6.50 -8.85
N MET A 58 -10.37 -5.74 -8.81
CA MET A 58 -10.03 -4.81 -7.71
C MET A 58 -10.22 -5.47 -6.32
N ARG A 59 -9.43 -6.51 -6.04
CA ARG A 59 -9.51 -7.24 -4.76
C ARG A 59 -9.21 -6.32 -3.57
N GLU A 60 -9.95 -6.52 -2.48
CA GLU A 60 -9.63 -5.88 -1.20
C GLU A 60 -8.34 -6.45 -0.62
N MET A 61 -7.47 -5.59 -0.09
CA MET A 61 -6.20 -5.95 0.55
C MET A 61 -6.27 -5.63 2.04
N LEU A 62 -6.46 -6.66 2.88
CA LEU A 62 -6.55 -6.52 4.33
C LEU A 62 -5.23 -6.87 5.05
N ALA A 63 -4.48 -7.85 4.55
CA ALA A 63 -3.31 -8.38 5.24
C ALA A 63 -2.17 -7.35 5.37
N PRO A 64 -1.78 -6.59 4.33
CA PRO A 64 -0.73 -5.58 4.46
C PRO A 64 -1.07 -4.46 5.46
N ARG A 65 -2.36 -4.14 5.61
CA ARG A 65 -2.81 -3.12 6.58
C ARG A 65 -2.62 -3.58 8.02
N LEU A 66 -2.90 -4.86 8.31
CA LEU A 66 -2.88 -5.37 9.68
C LEU A 66 -1.45 -5.55 10.22
N LEU A 67 -0.48 -5.75 9.32
CA LEU A 67 0.90 -6.10 9.66
C LEU A 67 1.86 -4.90 9.68
N LEU A 68 1.39 -3.69 9.30
CA LEU A 68 2.15 -2.43 9.33
C LEU A 68 1.70 -1.55 10.51
#